data_AF-A0A4V1LUQ1-F1
#
_entry.id   AF-A0A4V1LUQ1-F1
#
_cell.length_a   1.000
_cell.length_b   1.000
_cell.length_c   1.000
_cell.angle_alpha   90.00
_cell.angle_beta   90.00
_cell.angle_gamma   90.00
#
_symmetry.space_group_name_H-M   'P 1'
#
loop_
_entity.id
_entity.type
_entity.pdbx_description
1 polymer ?
#
loop_
_entity_poly.entity_id
_entity_poly.type
_entity_poly.pdbx_seq_one_letter_code
_entity_poly.pdbx_strand_id
1 'polypeptide(L)'
;MTIIKNLFKKDTNASLGAIRLLCSILGSLAVAYLLLIKFAQLLNFSIFENIVLAIILLPILWSSIGLWVVLSKTKIEALLKVFIPFILLFFIIYGLD
;
A
#
# COMPACT_ATOMS: atom_id res chain seq x y z
N MET A 1 -12.41 20.30 15.66
CA MET A 1 -11.37 19.70 16.54
C MET A 1 -11.64 18.22 16.89
N THR A 2 -12.88 17.74 16.83
CA THR A 2 -13.28 16.35 17.19
C THR A 2 -12.81 15.28 16.19
N ILE A 3 -12.81 15.59 14.89
CA ILE A 3 -12.42 14.65 13.82
C ILE A 3 -10.93 14.32 13.90
N ILE A 4 -10.07 15.34 14.10
CA ILE A 4 -8.62 15.18 14.20
C ILE A 4 -8.24 14.35 15.43
N LYS A 5 -8.86 14.59 16.59
CA LYS A 5 -8.64 13.76 17.79
C LYS A 5 -9.03 12.29 17.58
N ASN A 6 -10.04 12.01 16.75
CA ASN A 6 -10.47 10.64 16.42
C ASN A 6 -9.52 9.88 15.49
N LEU A 7 -8.57 10.57 14.83
CA LEU A 7 -7.56 9.95 13.98
C LEU A 7 -6.37 9.38 14.77
N PHE A 8 -6.03 10.03 15.89
CA PHE A 8 -4.96 9.59 16.80
C PHE A 8 -5.44 8.60 17.86
N LYS A 9 -6.75 8.41 18.00
CA LYS A 9 -7.31 7.45 18.96
C LYS A 9 -6.95 6.03 18.54
N LYS A 10 -6.46 5.24 19.49
CA LYS A 10 -6.24 3.80 19.31
C LYS A 10 -7.60 3.12 19.08
N ASP A 11 -7.78 2.51 17.92
CA ASP A 11 -8.99 1.75 17.64
C ASP A 11 -8.96 0.47 18.48
N THR A 12 -10.04 0.20 19.22
CA THR A 12 -10.25 -1.10 19.86
C THR A 12 -10.71 -2.08 18.79
N ASN A 13 -10.18 -3.32 18.82
CA ASN A 13 -10.35 -4.32 17.76
C ASN A 13 -11.80 -4.54 17.27
N ALA A 14 -12.81 -4.24 18.09
CA ALA A 14 -14.22 -4.39 17.77
C ALA A 14 -14.79 -3.27 16.86
N SER A 15 -14.27 -2.04 16.92
CA SER A 15 -14.61 -1.01 15.93
C SER A 15 -13.55 -1.04 14.84
N LEU A 16 -13.74 -1.90 13.84
CA LEU A 16 -12.97 -1.85 12.60
C LEU A 16 -13.03 -0.42 12.06
N GLY A 17 -11.97 0.35 12.29
CA GLY A 17 -11.84 1.68 11.73
C GLY A 17 -11.91 1.55 10.22
N ALA A 18 -13.03 1.95 9.61
CA ALA A 18 -13.27 1.80 8.18
C ALA A 18 -12.09 2.33 7.34
N ILE A 19 -11.45 3.41 7.81
CA ILE A 19 -10.23 3.98 7.23
C ILE A 19 -9.09 2.95 7.18
N ARG A 20 -8.85 2.19 8.27
CA ARG A 20 -7.78 1.18 8.32
C ARG A 20 -8.04 0.04 7.33
N LEU A 21 -9.29 -0.42 7.22
CA LEU A 21 -9.67 -1.44 6.24
C LEU A 21 -9.52 -0.91 4.81
N LEU A 22 -10.02 0.29 4.53
CA LEU A 22 -9.92 0.91 3.21
C LEU A 22 -8.46 1.15 2.80
N CYS A 23 -7.62 1.67 3.71
CA CYS A 23 -6.18 1.80 3.48
C CYS A 23 -5.51 0.44 3.27
N SER A 24 -5.92 -0.58 4.04
CA SER A 24 -5.37 -1.94 3.95
C SER A 24 -5.76 -2.66 2.65
N ILE A 25 -6.90 -2.33 2.04
CA ILE A 25 -7.33 -2.92 0.76
C ILE A 25 -6.87 -2.06 -0.41
N LEU A 26 -7.34 -0.81 -0.50
CA LEU A 26 -7.09 0.06 -1.66
C LEU A 26 -5.68 0.64 -1.64
N GLY A 27 -5.21 1.06 -0.46
CA GLY A 27 -3.89 1.67 -0.31
C GLY A 27 -2.76 0.69 -0.58
N SER A 28 -2.85 -0.52 -0.03
CA SER A 28 -1.88 -1.58 -0.29
C SER A 28 -1.88 -2.02 -1.76
N LEU A 29 -3.03 -2.01 -2.44
CA LEU A 29 -3.13 -2.35 -3.86
C LEU A 29 -2.33 -1.36 -4.70
N ALA A 30 -2.52 -0.06 -4.45
CA ALA A 30 -1.79 1.00 -5.14
C ALA A 30 -0.27 0.87 -4.94
N VAL A 31 0.18 0.63 -3.71
CA VAL A 31 1.61 0.44 -3.40
C VAL A 31 2.16 -0.84 -4.07
N ALA A 32 1.39 -1.93 -4.07
CA ALA A 32 1.79 -3.19 -4.71
C ALA A 32 1.97 -3.02 -6.22
N TYR A 33 1.08 -2.28 -6.89
CA TYR A 33 1.24 -1.95 -8.32
C TYR A 33 2.49 -1.12 -8.60
N LEU A 34 2.80 -0.12 -7.78
CA LEU A 34 4.05 0.65 -7.96
C LEU A 34 5.28 -0.24 -7.79
N LEU A 35 5.29 -1.16 -6.81
CA LEU A 35 6.37 -2.14 -6.67
C LEU A 35 6.50 -3.04 -7.90
N LEU A 36 5.39 -3.53 -8.45
CA LEU A 36 5.41 -4.34 -9.68
C LEU A 36 6.00 -3.57 -10.86
N ILE A 37 5.60 -2.31 -11.03
CA ILE A 37 6.17 -1.44 -12.07
C ILE A 37 7.68 -1.32 -11.89
N LYS A 38 8.15 -1.13 -10.64
CA LYS A 38 9.59 -1.03 -10.38
C LYS A 38 10.32 -2.35 -10.66
N PHE A 39 9.73 -3.49 -10.31
CA PHE A 39 10.29 -4.80 -10.64
C PHE A 39 10.36 -5.03 -12.15
N ALA A 40 9.31 -4.67 -12.89
CA ALA A 40 9.27 -4.75 -14.35
C ALA A 40 10.36 -3.89 -15.01
N GLN A 41 10.54 -2.66 -14.54
CA GLN A 41 11.62 -1.76 -15.01
C GLN A 41 13.01 -2.34 -14.75
N LEU A 42 13.24 -2.91 -13.56
CA LEU A 42 14.55 -3.44 -13.18
C LEU A 42 14.93 -4.69 -13.99
N LEU A 43 13.96 -5.54 -14.30
CA LEU A 43 14.17 -6.83 -14.97
C LEU A 43 14.08 -6.75 -16.50
N ASN A 44 13.67 -5.61 -17.07
CA ASN A 44 13.54 -5.38 -18.51
C ASN A 44 12.71 -6.47 -19.24
N PHE A 45 11.64 -6.91 -18.60
CA PHE A 45 10.78 -7.97 -19.12
C PHE A 45 9.91 -7.52 -20.29
N SER A 46 9.64 -8.46 -21.19
CA SER A 46 8.68 -8.31 -22.27
C SER A 46 7.25 -8.15 -21.73
N ILE A 47 6.32 -7.70 -22.59
CA ILE A 47 4.91 -7.50 -22.22
C ILE A 47 4.32 -8.79 -21.61
N PHE A 48 4.61 -9.95 -22.21
CA PHE A 48 4.09 -11.23 -21.74
C PHE A 48 4.66 -11.61 -20.36
N GLU A 49 5.97 -11.46 -20.16
CA GLU A 49 6.62 -11.75 -18.88
C GLU A 49 6.13 -10.83 -17.76
N ASN A 50 5.84 -9.56 -18.05
CA ASN A 50 5.25 -8.63 -17.09
C ASN A 50 3.84 -9.05 -16.66
N ILE A 51 3.03 -9.58 -17.57
CA ILE A 51 1.70 -10.11 -17.24
C ILE A 51 1.84 -11.31 -16.30
N VAL A 52 2.74 -12.25 -16.61
CA VAL A 52 3.01 -13.43 -15.76
C VAL A 52 3.50 -12.99 -14.37
N LEU A 53 4.42 -12.04 -14.31
CA LEU A 53 4.94 -11.48 -13.06
C LEU A 53 3.81 -10.82 -12.24
N ALA A 54 2.91 -10.06 -12.88
CA ALA A 54 1.78 -9.44 -12.19
C ALA A 54 0.83 -10.50 -11.61
N ILE A 55 0.51 -11.56 -12.36
CA ILE A 55 -0.39 -12.63 -11.89
C ILE A 55 0.17 -13.32 -10.63
N ILE A 56 1.48 -13.57 -10.60
CA ILE A 56 2.12 -14.30 -9.50
C ILE A 56 2.41 -13.39 -8.30
N LEU A 57 2.97 -12.20 -8.57
CA LEU A 57 3.58 -11.37 -7.54
C LEU A 57 2.61 -10.34 -6.96
N LEU A 58 1.60 -9.88 -7.72
CA LEU A 58 0.61 -8.92 -7.21
C LEU A 58 -0.13 -9.43 -5.97
N PRO A 59 -0.68 -10.67 -5.93
CA PRO A 59 -1.41 -11.14 -4.76
C PRO A 59 -0.52 -11.23 -3.51
N ILE A 60 0.74 -11.63 -3.68
CA ILE A 60 1.70 -11.75 -2.57
C ILE A 60 2.07 -10.37 -2.02
N LEU A 61 2.42 -9.43 -2.89
CA LEU A 61 2.75 -8.07 -2.50
C LEU A 61 1.54 -7.38 -1.85
N TRP A 62 0.38 -7.48 -2.50
CA TRP A 62 -0.85 -6.85 -2.04
C TRP A 62 -1.29 -7.36 -0.67
N SER A 63 -1.34 -8.69 -0.48
CA SER A 63 -1.73 -9.29 0.80
C SER A 63 -0.73 -8.98 1.92
N SER A 64 0.57 -8.99 1.62
CA SER A 64 1.63 -8.71 2.60
C SER A 64 1.60 -7.26 3.07
N ILE A 65 1.48 -6.31 2.14
CA ILE A 65 1.34 -4.88 2.47
C ILE A 65 0.00 -4.63 3.16
N GLY A 66 -1.09 -5.26 2.68
CA GLY A 66 -2.41 -5.18 3.28
C GLY A 66 -2.40 -5.61 4.75
N LEU A 67 -1.75 -6.74 5.06
CA LEU A 67 -1.57 -7.23 6.43
C LEU A 67 -0.78 -6.22 7.28
N TRP A 68 0.33 -5.69 6.76
CA TRP A 68 1.14 -4.70 7.48
C TRP A 68 0.36 -3.41 7.80
N VAL A 69 -0.51 -2.97 6.89
CA VAL A 69 -1.38 -1.81 7.08
C VAL A 69 -2.51 -2.13 8.06
N VAL A 70 -3.14 -3.32 8.00
CA VAL A 70 -4.25 -3.70 8.88
C VAL A 70 -3.81 -3.84 10.34
N LEU A 71 -2.55 -4.21 10.57
CA LEU A 71 -1.95 -4.31 11.91
C LEU A 71 -1.64 -2.95 12.56
N SER A 72 -2.00 -1.84 11.91
CA SER A 72 -1.80 -0.50 12.46
C SER A 72 -2.64 -0.23 13.70
N LYS A 73 -2.04 0.42 14.71
CA LYS A 73 -2.64 0.71 16.01
C LYS A 73 -3.54 1.94 15.96
N THR A 74 -3.29 2.85 15.03
CA THR A 74 -4.07 4.08 14.82
C THR A 74 -4.42 4.27 13.35
N LYS A 75 -5.43 5.10 13.06
CA LYS A 75 -5.86 5.42 11.68
C LYS A 75 -4.77 6.17 10.92
N ILE A 76 -4.05 7.05 11.61
CA ILE A 76 -2.93 7.81 11.03
C ILE A 76 -1.78 6.88 10.67
N GLU A 77 -1.45 5.93 11.52
CA GLU A 77 -0.41 4.94 11.20
C GLU A 77 -0.78 4.14 9.94
N ALA A 78 -2.06 3.75 9.78
CA ALA A 78 -2.52 3.06 8.58
C ALA A 78 -2.39 3.93 7.32
N LEU A 79 -2.74 5.22 7.41
CA LEU A 79 -2.57 6.18 6.32
C LEU A 79 -1.09 6.37 5.96
N LEU A 80 -0.23 6.58 6.95
CA LEU A 80 1.20 6.81 6.74
C LEU A 80 1.89 5.58 6.12
N LYS A 81 1.51 4.36 6.53
CA LYS A 81 2.02 3.12 5.91
C LYS A 81 1.61 2.94 4.45
N VAL A 82 0.62 3.68 3.96
CA VAL A 82 0.26 3.70 2.54
C VAL A 82 0.93 4.88 1.83
N PHE A 83 0.74 6.09 2.35
CA PHE A 83 1.21 7.31 1.68
C PHE A 83 2.74 7.41 1.63
N ILE A 84 3.46 7.03 2.68
CA ILE A 84 4.92 7.11 2.68
C ILE A 84 5.51 6.19 1.59
N PRO A 85 5.20 4.87 1.55
CA PRO A 85 5.70 4.02 0.48
C PRO A 85 5.21 4.44 -0.91
N PHE A 86 3.95 4.86 -1.03
CA PHE A 86 3.40 5.30 -2.31
C PHE A 86 4.17 6.50 -2.87
N ILE A 87 4.34 7.55 -2.08
CA ILE A 87 5.04 8.77 -2.50
C ILE A 87 6.49 8.45 -2.85
N LEU A 88 7.19 7.68 -2.01
CA LEU A 88 8.58 7.29 -2.27
C LEU A 88 8.71 6.52 -3.59
N LEU A 89 7.90 5.48 -3.79
CA LEU A 89 7.93 4.68 -5.02
C LEU A 89 7.54 5.50 -6.24
N PHE A 90 6.53 6.36 -6.12
CA PHE A 90 6.10 7.24 -7.20
C PHE A 90 7.25 8.15 -7.66
N PHE A 91 7.95 8.81 -6.73
CA PHE A 91 9.12 9.62 -7.05
C PHE A 91 10.28 8.81 -7.61
N ILE A 92 10.53 7.59 -7.12
CA ILE A 92 11.58 6.71 -7.65
C ILE A 92 11.30 6.26 -9.09
N ILE A 93 10.02 6.12 -9.46
CA ILE A 93 9.61 5.63 -10.78
C ILE A 93 9.52 6.76 -11.80
N TYR A 94 8.99 7.92 -11.41
CA TYR A 94 8.65 9.02 -12.34
C TYR A 94 9.39 10.33 -12.06
N GLY A 95 10.02 10.48 -10.89
CA GLY A 95 10.74 11.69 -10.51
C GLY A 95 12.25 11.60 -10.70
N LEU A 96 12.75 10.44 -11.10
CA LEU A 96 14.17 10.14 -11.30
C LEU A 96 14.52 10.03 -12.80
N ASP A 97 13.67 10.59 -13.66
CA ASP A 97 13.89 10.79 -15.09
C ASP A 97 14.73 12.05 -15.36
#